data_AF-A0A353J7M5-F1
#
_entry.id   AF-A0A353J7M5-F1
#
_cell.length_a   1.000
_cell.length_b   1.000
_cell.length_c   1.000
_cell.angle_alpha   90.00
_cell.angle_beta   90.00
_cell.angle_gamma   90.00
#
_symmetry.space_group_name_H-M   'P 1'
#
loop_
_entity.id
_entity.type
_entity.pdbx_description
1 polymer ?
#
loop_
_entity_poly.entity_id
_entity_poly.type
_entity_poly.pdbx_seq_one_letter_code
_entity_poly.pdbx_strand_id
1 'polypeptide(L)'
;MNIFFAGSIRGGRSHQPAYRLLVDELKKQGTLFNEHVADDALSWYGETDLEKEDIHDRELSLLALCDIVVAEVSTPSLGVGYLIAQAVHLGKPIVCLYQGEDTFKLSAMVKGNKHIQIRTYQDLNELPSIVQEIVPQH
;
A
#
# COMPACT_ATOMS: atom_id res chain seq x y z
N MET A 1 16.92 -0.70 -0.53
CA MET A 1 15.63 -0.89 -1.20
C MET A 1 14.65 0.14 -0.68
N ASN A 2 14.05 0.91 -1.57
CA ASN A 2 13.01 1.91 -1.30
C ASN A 2 11.65 1.26 -1.52
N ILE A 3 10.79 1.29 -0.51
CA ILE A 3 9.48 0.64 -0.51
C ILE A 3 8.43 1.73 -0.40
N PHE A 4 7.45 1.74 -1.31
CA PHE A 4 6.31 2.65 -1.20
C PHE A 4 5.12 1.89 -0.64
N PHE A 5 4.61 2.32 0.52
CA PHE A 5 3.40 1.74 1.10
C PHE A 5 2.16 2.57 0.75
N ALA A 6 1.09 1.89 0.33
CA ALA A 6 -0.21 2.50 0.07
C ALA A 6 -1.31 1.79 0.85
N GLY A 7 -2.18 2.57 1.47
CA GLY A 7 -3.33 2.08 2.22
C GLY A 7 -4.48 3.10 2.20
N SER A 8 -5.69 2.63 2.46
CA SER A 8 -6.86 3.51 2.47
C SER A 8 -6.80 4.49 3.65
N ILE A 9 -7.00 5.78 3.37
CA ILE A 9 -7.24 6.81 4.39
C ILE A 9 -8.71 7.24 4.32
N ARG A 10 -9.09 8.00 3.29
CA ARG A 10 -10.45 8.54 3.14
C ARG A 10 -11.51 7.50 2.78
N GLY A 11 -11.09 6.38 2.18
CA GLY A 11 -11.98 5.25 1.87
C GLY A 11 -12.39 4.44 3.11
N GLY A 12 -11.75 4.70 4.24
CA GLY A 12 -11.96 3.99 5.50
C GLY A 12 -10.63 3.58 6.14
N ARG A 13 -10.61 3.52 7.46
CA ARG A 13 -9.43 3.22 8.29
C ARG A 13 -9.62 1.96 9.16
N SER A 14 -10.49 1.03 8.76
CA SER A 14 -10.77 -0.17 9.56
C SER A 14 -9.60 -1.16 9.63
N HIS A 15 -8.65 -1.08 8.69
CA HIS A 15 -7.49 -1.99 8.59
C HIS A 15 -6.20 -1.42 9.20
N GLN A 16 -6.29 -0.35 10.01
CA GLN A 16 -5.13 0.26 10.67
C GLN A 16 -4.25 -0.72 11.48
N PRO A 17 -4.80 -1.73 12.18
CA PRO A 17 -3.97 -2.75 12.82
C PRO A 17 -3.03 -3.48 11.85
N ALA A 18 -3.51 -3.80 10.63
CA ALA A 18 -2.68 -4.38 9.59
C ALA A 18 -1.63 -3.38 9.07
N TYR A 19 -1.99 -2.11 8.92
CA TYR A 19 -1.09 -1.08 8.38
C TYR A 19 0.11 -0.86 9.31
N ARG A 20 -0.13 -0.81 10.62
CA ARG A 20 0.95 -0.70 11.62
C ARG A 20 1.92 -1.86 11.53
N LEU A 21 1.40 -3.09 11.52
CA LEU A 21 2.25 -4.28 11.39
C LEU A 21 3.02 -4.30 10.07
N LEU A 22 2.38 -3.93 8.95
CA LEU A 22 3.03 -3.81 7.66
C LEU A 22 4.14 -2.76 7.65
N VAL A 23 3.88 -1.57 8.20
CA VAL A 23 4.89 -0.52 8.33
C VAL A 23 6.09 -1.03 9.14
N ASP A 24 5.85 -1.66 10.29
CA ASP A 24 6.91 -2.20 11.14
C ASP A 24 7.73 -3.28 10.43
N GLU A 25 7.08 -4.20 9.71
CA GLU A 25 7.77 -5.27 8.98
C GLU A 25 8.51 -4.76 7.73
N LEU A 26 7.90 -3.85 6.96
CA LEU A 26 8.51 -3.30 5.74
C LEU A 26 9.74 -2.43 6.06
N LYS A 27 9.73 -1.68 7.17
CA LYS A 27 10.89 -0.90 7.63
C LYS A 27 12.11 -1.77 7.95
N LYS A 28 11.90 -3.04 8.32
CA LYS A 28 13.01 -3.98 8.52
C LYS A 28 13.67 -4.40 7.20
N GLN A 29 12.97 -4.27 6.08
CA GLN A 29 13.46 -4.69 4.76
C GLN A 29 14.04 -3.53 3.93
N GLY A 30 13.80 -2.27 4.31
CA GLY A 30 14.29 -1.13 3.55
C GLY A 30 13.80 0.24 4.03
N THR A 31 14.06 1.26 3.22
CA THR A 31 13.54 2.61 3.45
C THR A 31 12.07 2.66 3.04
N LEU A 32 11.19 2.96 3.99
CA LEU A 32 9.75 2.99 3.76
C LEU A 32 9.26 4.42 3.51
N PHE A 33 8.59 4.62 2.38
CA PHE A 33 7.83 5.82 2.07
C PHE A 33 6.37 5.64 2.51
N ASN A 34 5.75 6.76 2.90
CA ASN A 34 4.34 6.83 3.32
C ASN A 34 3.97 6.03 4.58
N GLU A 35 4.90 5.93 5.54
CA GLU A 35 4.59 5.30 6.83
C GLU A 35 3.46 5.99 7.60
N HIS A 36 3.23 7.29 7.36
CA HIS A 36 2.16 8.08 7.99
C HIS A 36 0.74 7.56 7.69
N VAL A 37 0.56 6.75 6.65
CA VAL A 37 -0.73 6.11 6.34
C VAL A 37 -1.24 5.25 7.51
N ALA A 38 -0.31 4.68 8.29
CA ALA A 38 -0.56 3.84 9.45
C ALA A 38 -0.69 4.62 10.78
N ASP A 39 -0.61 5.95 10.77
CA ASP A 39 -0.69 6.77 11.98
C ASP A 39 -2.13 6.84 12.52
N ASP A 40 -2.36 6.31 13.72
CA ASP A 40 -3.68 6.33 14.37
C ASP A 40 -4.19 7.76 14.65
N ALA A 41 -3.29 8.75 14.78
CA ALA A 41 -3.65 10.15 14.96
C ALA A 41 -4.13 10.81 13.66
N LEU A 42 -3.84 10.23 12.50
CA LEU A 42 -4.29 10.76 11.21
C LEU A 42 -5.81 10.62 11.08
N SER A 43 -6.46 11.74 10.81
CA SER A 43 -7.92 11.79 10.69
C SER A 43 -8.44 11.02 9.47
N TRP A 44 -9.75 10.78 9.44
CA TRP A 44 -10.43 10.19 8.28
C TRP A 44 -10.39 11.11 7.04
N TYR A 45 -10.10 12.39 7.22
CA TYR A 45 -9.89 13.35 6.13
C TYR A 45 -8.45 13.31 5.57
N GLY A 46 -7.55 12.56 6.21
CA GLY A 46 -6.13 12.50 5.89
C GLY A 46 -5.40 13.78 6.25
N GLU A 47 -4.38 14.13 5.47
CA GLU A 47 -3.60 15.35 5.65
C GLU A 47 -4.42 16.58 5.20
N THR A 48 -4.90 17.33 6.19
CA THR A 48 -5.67 18.56 5.97
C THR A 48 -4.82 19.81 5.96
N ASP A 49 -3.63 19.74 6.59
CA ASP A 49 -2.74 20.88 6.80
C ASP A 49 -1.82 21.15 5.60
N LEU A 50 -1.90 20.31 4.57
CA LEU A 50 -1.17 20.44 3.31
C LEU A 50 -2.12 20.73 2.14
N GLU A 51 -1.62 21.51 1.19
CA GLU A 51 -2.27 21.73 -0.11
C GLU A 51 -2.35 20.42 -0.89
N LYS A 52 -3.38 20.28 -1.73
CA LYS A 52 -3.68 18.99 -2.39
C LYS A 52 -2.69 18.68 -3.50
N GLU A 53 -2.19 19.73 -4.16
CA GLU A 53 -1.12 19.69 -5.14
C GLU A 53 0.19 19.23 -4.50
N ASP A 54 0.54 19.74 -3.32
CA ASP A 54 1.76 19.34 -2.60
C ASP A 54 1.73 17.86 -2.20
N ILE A 55 0.58 17.38 -1.69
CA ILE A 55 0.40 15.96 -1.40
C ILE A 55 0.56 15.15 -2.69
N HIS A 56 -0.14 15.53 -3.76
CA HIS A 56 -0.08 14.84 -5.04
C HIS A 56 1.36 14.71 -5.58
N ASP A 57 2.08 15.82 -5.65
CA ASP A 57 3.43 15.86 -6.24
C ASP A 57 4.45 15.12 -5.37
N ARG A 58 4.31 15.20 -4.04
CA ARG A 58 5.11 14.40 -3.09
C ARG A 58 4.90 12.91 -3.32
N GLU A 59 3.64 12.47 -3.36
CA GLU A 59 3.28 11.05 -3.53
C GLU A 59 3.85 10.49 -4.85
N LEU A 60 3.68 11.19 -5.97
CA LEU A 60 4.20 10.76 -7.26
C LEU A 60 5.72 10.77 -7.33
N SER A 61 6.38 11.75 -6.69
CA SER A 61 7.84 11.81 -6.62
C SER A 61 8.40 10.62 -5.85
N LEU A 62 7.81 10.28 -4.69
CA LEU A 62 8.21 9.11 -3.91
C LEU A 62 7.95 7.80 -4.64
N LEU A 63 6.81 7.72 -5.36
CA LEU A 63 6.47 6.56 -6.18
C LEU A 63 7.48 6.34 -7.33
N ALA A 64 7.99 7.42 -7.93
CA ALA A 64 9.01 7.32 -8.96
C ALA A 64 10.36 6.80 -8.40
N LEU A 65 10.68 7.12 -7.14
CA LEU A 65 11.93 6.75 -6.47
C LEU A 65 11.90 5.36 -5.82
N CYS A 66 10.73 4.72 -5.69
CA CYS A 66 10.64 3.41 -5.04
C CYS A 66 11.12 2.28 -5.96
N ASP A 67 11.62 1.21 -5.35
CA ASP A 67 11.98 -0.04 -6.03
C ASP A 67 10.76 -0.97 -6.13
N ILE A 68 9.83 -0.90 -5.17
CA ILE A 68 8.63 -1.72 -5.10
C ILE A 68 7.48 -0.95 -4.43
N VAL A 69 6.25 -1.24 -4.87
CA VAL A 69 5.01 -0.77 -4.24
C VAL A 69 4.34 -1.92 -3.50
N VAL A 70 4.04 -1.71 -2.21
CA VAL A 70 3.23 -2.62 -1.41
C VAL A 70 1.94 -1.89 -1.04
N ALA A 71 0.79 -2.39 -1.50
CA ALA A 71 -0.50 -1.76 -1.29
C ALA A 71 -1.45 -2.68 -0.53
N GLU A 72 -2.03 -2.21 0.57
CA GLU A 72 -3.13 -2.92 1.24
C GLU A 72 -4.47 -2.47 0.61
N VAL A 73 -5.21 -3.41 0.04
CA VAL A 73 -6.35 -3.15 -0.86
C VAL A 73 -7.68 -3.77 -0.38
N SER A 74 -7.76 -4.22 0.87
CA SER A 74 -9.02 -4.72 1.46
C SER A 74 -10.10 -3.64 1.53
N THR A 75 -9.68 -2.39 1.74
CA THR A 75 -10.58 -1.23 1.70
C THR A 75 -10.49 -0.53 0.35
N PRO A 76 -11.58 -0.47 -0.44
CA PRO A 76 -11.59 0.27 -1.70
C PRO A 76 -11.21 1.74 -1.49
N SER A 77 -10.23 2.22 -2.25
CA SER A 77 -9.71 3.59 -2.13
C SER A 77 -9.34 4.14 -3.50
N LEU A 78 -9.91 5.31 -3.85
CA LEU A 78 -9.59 6.01 -5.10
C LEU A 78 -8.12 6.41 -5.15
N GLY A 79 -7.57 6.91 -4.04
CA GLY A 79 -6.16 7.31 -3.96
C GLY A 79 -5.22 6.13 -4.14
N VAL A 80 -5.50 5.00 -3.48
CA VAL A 80 -4.69 3.78 -3.64
C VAL A 80 -4.80 3.25 -5.08
N GLY A 81 -6.01 3.22 -5.65
CA GLY A 81 -6.22 2.83 -7.05
C GLY A 81 -5.46 3.73 -8.05
N TYR A 82 -5.45 5.05 -7.80
CA TYR A 82 -4.68 6.01 -8.58
C TYR A 82 -3.18 5.73 -8.51
N LEU A 83 -2.63 5.54 -7.31
CA LEU A 83 -1.21 5.24 -7.10
C LEU A 83 -0.80 3.90 -7.74
N ILE A 84 -1.65 2.87 -7.65
CA ILE A 84 -1.42 1.59 -8.33
C ILE A 84 -1.35 1.80 -9.85
N ALA A 85 -2.28 2.54 -10.44
CA ALA A 85 -2.27 2.79 -11.88
C ALA A 85 -1.00 3.55 -12.34
N GLN A 86 -0.58 4.55 -11.56
CA GLN A 86 0.67 5.28 -11.82
C GLN A 86 1.90 4.37 -11.69
N ALA A 87 1.95 3.51 -10.67
CA ALA A 87 3.03 2.54 -10.49
C ALA A 87 3.12 1.56 -11.66
N VAL A 88 1.98 1.09 -12.18
CA VAL A 88 1.93 0.25 -13.38
C VAL A 88 2.52 0.97 -14.58
N HIS A 89 2.15 2.24 -14.79
CA HIS A 89 2.68 3.05 -15.89
C HIS A 89 4.19 3.26 -15.79
N LEU A 90 4.71 3.41 -14.56
CA LEU A 90 6.14 3.54 -14.27
C LEU A 90 6.90 2.20 -14.33
N GLY A 91 6.21 1.08 -14.58
CA GLY A 91 6.82 -0.26 -14.63
C GLY A 91 7.34 -0.75 -13.28
N LYS A 92 6.80 -0.24 -12.16
CA LYS A 92 7.21 -0.65 -10.82
C LYS A 92 6.69 -2.07 -10.51
N PRO A 93 7.47 -2.91 -9.83
CA PRO A 93 6.94 -4.10 -9.15
C PRO A 93 5.86 -3.69 -8.15
N ILE A 94 4.72 -4.37 -8.18
CA ILE A 94 3.56 -4.06 -7.31
C ILE A 94 3.05 -5.34 -6.66
N VAL A 95 2.90 -5.29 -5.35
CA VAL A 95 2.26 -6.32 -4.56
C VAL A 95 1.07 -5.74 -3.82
N CYS A 96 -0.11 -6.27 -4.08
CA CYS A 96 -1.34 -5.93 -3.41
C CYS A 96 -1.67 -6.99 -2.35
N LEU A 97 -1.85 -6.56 -1.11
CA LEU A 97 -2.27 -7.36 0.02
C LEU A 97 -3.77 -7.23 0.24
N TYR A 98 -4.47 -8.34 0.44
CA TYR A 98 -5.92 -8.38 0.66
C TYR A 98 -6.28 -9.32 1.81
N GLN A 99 -7.09 -8.85 2.73
CA GLN A 99 -7.58 -9.60 3.88
C GLN A 99 -8.84 -10.39 3.50
N GLY A 100 -8.71 -11.71 3.44
CA GLY A 100 -9.80 -12.66 3.17
C GLY A 100 -9.49 -13.61 2.02
N GLU A 101 -10.20 -14.73 2.01
CA GLU A 101 -10.10 -15.75 0.95
C GLU A 101 -10.83 -15.33 -0.33
N ASP A 102 -11.95 -14.63 -0.18
CA ASP A 102 -12.79 -14.20 -1.27
C ASP A 102 -12.40 -12.81 -1.78
N THR A 103 -11.70 -12.78 -2.91
CA THR A 103 -11.30 -11.57 -3.62
C THR A 103 -12.37 -11.05 -4.59
N PHE A 104 -13.63 -11.51 -4.55
CA PHE A 104 -14.71 -10.98 -5.39
C PHE A 104 -15.00 -9.50 -5.12
N LYS A 105 -14.71 -9.00 -3.91
CA LYS A 105 -14.82 -7.58 -3.57
C LYS A 105 -13.62 -6.75 -4.04
N LEU A 106 -12.52 -7.38 -4.41
CA LEU A 106 -11.37 -6.68 -4.96
C LEU A 106 -11.72 -6.14 -6.36
N SER A 107 -11.28 -4.91 -6.64
CA SER A 107 -11.50 -4.28 -7.95
C SER A 107 -11.06 -5.19 -9.10
N ALA A 108 -11.95 -5.44 -10.05
CA ALA A 108 -11.65 -6.22 -11.26
C ALA A 108 -10.50 -5.62 -12.08
N MET A 109 -10.32 -4.29 -12.03
CA MET A 109 -9.22 -3.60 -12.71
C MET A 109 -7.86 -3.92 -12.07
N VAL A 110 -7.80 -4.00 -10.74
CA VAL A 110 -6.57 -4.37 -10.01
C VAL A 110 -6.33 -5.88 -10.17
N LYS A 111 -7.36 -6.70 -9.93
CA LYS A 111 -7.29 -8.16 -10.02
C LYS A 111 -6.97 -8.68 -11.43
N GLY A 112 -7.47 -8.02 -12.47
CA GLY A 112 -7.26 -8.41 -13.86
C GLY A 112 -5.91 -7.99 -14.44
N ASN A 113 -5.14 -7.15 -13.74
CA ASN A 113 -3.86 -6.67 -14.23
C ASN A 113 -2.73 -7.64 -13.90
N LYS A 114 -2.16 -8.29 -14.92
CA LYS A 114 -1.10 -9.31 -14.78
C LYS A 114 0.23 -8.77 -14.26
N HIS A 115 0.42 -7.45 -14.24
CA HIS A 115 1.61 -6.81 -13.66
C HIS A 115 1.51 -6.64 -12.14
N ILE A 116 0.33 -6.90 -11.56
CA ILE A 116 0.09 -6.79 -10.12
C ILE A 116 0.08 -8.18 -9.52
N GLN A 117 0.94 -8.41 -8.53
CA GLN A 117 0.87 -9.60 -7.72
C GLN A 117 -0.15 -9.40 -6.60
N ILE A 118 -1.03 -10.37 -6.39
CA ILE A 118 -1.98 -10.35 -5.26
C ILE A 118 -1.55 -11.42 -4.25
N ARG A 119 -1.51 -11.02 -2.98
CA ARG A 119 -1.32 -11.89 -1.82
C ARG A 119 -2.50 -11.71 -0.88
N THR A 120 -3.09 -12.82 -0.47
CA THR A 120 -4.18 -12.84 0.49
C THR A 120 -3.66 -13.25 1.86
N TYR A 121 -4.25 -12.71 2.91
CA TYR A 121 -4.02 -13.13 4.30
C TYR A 121 -5.36 -13.18 5.03
N GLN A 122 -5.46 -13.97 6.09
CA GLN A 122 -6.67 -14.02 6.93
C GLN A 122 -6.38 -13.43 8.30
N ASP A 123 -5.20 -13.74 8.83
CA ASP A 123 -4.71 -13.32 10.13
C ASP A 123 -3.51 -12.37 9.99
N LEU A 124 -3.41 -11.41 10.89
CA LEU A 124 -2.29 -10.47 10.91
C LEU A 124 -0.95 -11.16 11.15
N ASN A 125 -0.93 -12.30 11.83
CA ASN A 125 0.27 -13.08 12.09
C ASN A 125 0.92 -13.65 10.81
N GLU A 126 0.20 -13.66 9.68
CA GLU A 126 0.74 -14.09 8.38
C GLU A 126 1.57 -12.98 7.71
N LEU A 127 1.30 -11.71 8.02
CA LEU A 127 1.89 -10.55 7.35
C LEU A 127 3.43 -10.52 7.41
N PRO A 128 4.09 -10.85 8.53
CA PRO A 128 5.56 -10.89 8.57
C PRO A 128 6.17 -11.87 7.56
N SER A 129 5.58 -13.06 7.40
CA SER A 129 6.05 -14.06 6.42
C SER A 129 5.85 -13.54 5.00
N ILE A 130 4.66 -12.99 4.70
CA ILE A 130 4.35 -12.45 3.39
C ILE A 130 5.30 -11.30 3.03
N VAL A 131 5.61 -10.40 3.97
CA VAL A 131 6.56 -9.30 3.76
C VAL A 131 7.96 -9.82 3.41
N GLN A 132 8.44 -10.85 4.11
CA GLN A 132 9.74 -11.48 3.83
C GLN A 132 9.80 -12.14 2.45
N GLU A 133 8.69 -12.70 1.97
CA GLU A 133 8.62 -13.33 0.64
C GLU A 133 8.61 -12.30 -0.49
N ILE A 134 7.93 -11.17 -0.31
CA ILE A 134 7.70 -10.19 -1.38
C ILE A 134 8.81 -9.14 -1.48
N VAL A 135 9.57 -8.94 -0.40
CA VAL A 135 10.71 -8.03 -0.35
C VAL A 135 11.98 -8.88 -0.16
N PRO A 136 12.65 -9.31 -1.24
CA PRO A 136 13.82 -10.18 -1.13
C PRO A 136 14.93 -9.49 -0.33
N GLN A 137 15.53 -10.23 0.60
CA GLN A 137 16.75 -9.79 1.28
C GLN A 137 17.91 -9.85 0.28
N HIS A 138 18.65 -8.75 0.15
CA HIS A 138 19.94 -8.72 -0.54
C HIS A 138 21.03 -9.35 0.31
#